data_AF-A0AAE9MMA6-F1
#
_entry.id   AF-A0AAE9MMA6-F1
#
_cell.length_a   1.000
_cell.length_b   1.000
_cell.length_c   1.000
_cell.angle_alpha   90.00
_cell.angle_beta   90.00
_cell.angle_gamma   90.00
#
_symmetry.space_group_name_H-M   'P 1'
#
loop_
_entity.id
_entity.type
_entity.pdbx_description
1 polymer ?
#
loop_
_entity_poly.entity_id
_entity_poly.type
_entity_poly.pdbx_seq_one_letter_code
_entity_poly.pdbx_strand_id
1 'polypeptide(L)'
;MINLYWPIYKNLEKEIVELSNLIHFDDQQLSVYSVKISELLIRCSVEIEAISKELYFQNGGTTKENNRPLFFDEDCLGFLEKKWDLSKKKVIVSSSNFFFTKPNNRVFRPLNKANKRGTSGSKWKRAYQAVKHNRTENLEKGNLENLLKAMGALFLLNLYYRDDTFELKKNNNADFAENLSNIFNVKVHTWRGDDRREDSYVKKDDFEECVYLVKWTNDYKSKMNTFSIEQNKHLYELIFKHPKISSYINNNLIEEGKIKQAEFAKFIEKREYFKLLDMKKEYAPMLNFASHKAKEKLSFDWFLPFEFEGVLNKKQQIYT
;
A
#
# COMPACT_ATOMS: atom_id res chain seq x y z
N MET A 1 -5.37 -4.17 -23.26
CA MET A 1 -3.97 -4.16 -23.73
C MET A 1 -3.33 -5.48 -23.32
N ILE A 2 -2.56 -6.12 -24.19
CA ILE A 2 -1.91 -7.40 -23.86
C ILE A 2 -0.75 -7.12 -22.90
N ASN A 3 -0.74 -7.74 -21.70
CA ASN A 3 0.37 -7.62 -20.76
C ASN A 3 1.51 -8.57 -21.15
N LEU A 4 2.49 -8.05 -21.88
CA LEU A 4 3.69 -8.79 -22.28
C LEU A 4 4.76 -8.82 -21.18
N TYR A 5 4.74 -7.88 -20.23
CA TYR A 5 5.77 -7.72 -19.22
C TYR A 5 5.78 -8.84 -18.17
N TRP A 6 4.59 -9.29 -17.73
CA TRP A 6 4.53 -10.32 -16.68
C TRP A 6 5.07 -11.69 -17.14
N PRO A 7 4.70 -12.21 -18.33
CA PRO A 7 5.34 -13.41 -18.87
C PRO A 7 6.86 -13.28 -19.00
N ILE A 8 7.37 -12.12 -19.43
CA ILE A 8 8.82 -11.88 -19.54
C ILE A 8 9.48 -11.88 -18.15
N TYR A 9 8.87 -11.23 -17.15
CA TYR A 9 9.32 -11.29 -15.77
C TYR A 9 9.40 -12.73 -15.26
N LYS A 10 8.36 -13.55 -15.49
CA LYS A 10 8.33 -14.96 -15.08
C LYS A 10 9.43 -15.79 -15.75
N ASN A 11 9.76 -15.52 -17.01
CA ASN A 11 10.88 -16.18 -17.69
C ASN A 11 12.24 -15.79 -17.09
N LEU A 12 12.47 -14.50 -16.84
CA LEU A 12 13.68 -14.03 -16.15
C LEU A 12 13.79 -14.61 -14.73
N GLU A 13 12.68 -14.70 -14.02
CA GLU A 13 12.58 -15.30 -12.69
C GLU A 13 13.02 -16.77 -12.72
N LYS A 14 12.51 -17.54 -13.68
CA LYS A 14 12.91 -18.93 -13.87
C LYS A 14 14.42 -19.08 -14.11
N GLU A 15 14.99 -18.28 -15.02
CA GLU A 15 16.44 -18.33 -15.30
C GLU A 15 17.30 -18.00 -14.08
N ILE A 16 16.87 -17.06 -13.22
CA ILE A 16 17.60 -16.70 -11.99
C ILE A 16 17.49 -17.81 -10.93
N VAL A 17 16.32 -18.45 -10.80
CA VAL A 17 16.15 -19.62 -9.91
C VAL A 17 17.01 -20.79 -10.39
N GLU A 18 17.10 -21.02 -11.70
CA GLU A 18 17.99 -22.03 -12.26
C GLU A 18 19.46 -21.72 -11.97
N LEU A 19 19.85 -20.44 -12.05
CA LEU A 19 21.19 -19.99 -11.72
C LEU A 19 21.58 -20.25 -10.26
N SER A 20 20.63 -20.19 -9.32
CA SER A 20 20.92 -20.48 -7.90
C SER A 20 21.17 -21.96 -7.62
N ASN A 21 20.96 -22.85 -8.58
CA ASN A 21 21.40 -24.25 -8.49
C ASN A 21 22.87 -24.43 -8.89
N LEU A 22 23.44 -23.45 -9.59
CA LEU A 22 24.84 -23.45 -10.06
C LEU A 22 25.76 -22.62 -9.17
N ILE A 23 25.22 -21.56 -8.55
CA ILE A 23 25.93 -20.66 -7.65
C ILE A 23 25.14 -20.59 -6.34
N HIS A 24 25.82 -20.69 -5.19
CA HIS A 24 25.15 -20.62 -3.91
C HIS A 24 24.78 -19.17 -3.58
N PHE A 25 23.48 -18.85 -3.60
CA PHE A 25 23.03 -17.47 -3.36
C PHE A 25 23.05 -17.16 -1.86
N ASP A 26 24.16 -16.65 -1.35
CA ASP A 26 24.33 -16.22 0.03
C ASP A 26 24.99 -14.83 0.14
N ASP A 27 25.21 -14.37 1.36
CA ASP A 27 25.79 -13.05 1.61
C ASP A 27 27.25 -12.90 1.14
N GLN A 28 27.97 -14.01 0.90
CA GLN A 28 29.38 -14.03 0.51
C GLN A 28 29.53 -14.00 -1.02
N GLN A 29 28.60 -14.62 -1.74
CA GLN A 29 28.65 -14.77 -3.20
C GLN A 29 27.95 -13.64 -3.97
N LEU A 30 27.43 -12.60 -3.30
CA LEU A 30 26.76 -11.47 -3.96
C LEU A 30 27.62 -10.74 -5.02
N SER A 31 28.95 -10.77 -4.88
CA SER A 31 29.88 -10.19 -5.84
C SER A 31 30.24 -11.13 -7.01
N VAL A 32 29.78 -12.39 -7.00
CA VAL A 32 29.99 -13.32 -8.12
C VAL A 32 29.38 -12.72 -9.39
N TYR A 33 30.17 -12.73 -10.45
CA TYR A 33 29.83 -12.17 -11.74
C TYR A 33 30.14 -13.17 -12.85
N SER A 34 29.42 -13.05 -13.96
CA SER A 34 29.66 -13.85 -15.15
C SER A 34 29.03 -13.17 -16.35
N VAL A 35 29.35 -13.67 -17.55
CA VAL A 35 28.68 -13.23 -18.79
C VAL A 35 27.18 -13.49 -18.70
N LYS A 36 26.75 -14.63 -18.12
CA LYS A 36 25.33 -14.95 -17.95
C LYS A 36 24.63 -14.00 -16.98
N ILE A 37 25.26 -13.66 -15.84
CA ILE A 37 24.68 -12.71 -14.88
C ILE A 37 24.57 -11.31 -15.51
N SER A 38 25.60 -10.91 -16.28
CA SER A 38 25.58 -9.65 -17.03
C SER A 38 24.48 -9.59 -18.08
N GLU A 39 24.26 -10.68 -18.82
CA GLU A 39 23.17 -10.82 -19.80
C GLU A 39 21.79 -10.70 -19.12
N LEU A 40 21.57 -11.42 -18.02
CA LEU A 40 20.34 -11.34 -17.24
C LEU A 40 20.11 -9.93 -16.68
N LEU A 41 21.16 -9.25 -16.19
CA LEU A 41 21.07 -7.88 -15.70
C LEU A 41 20.65 -6.92 -16.82
N ILE A 42 21.23 -7.04 -18.01
CA ILE A 42 20.86 -6.22 -19.19
C ILE A 42 19.41 -6.46 -19.55
N ARG A 43 18.98 -7.72 -19.69
CA ARG A 43 17.59 -8.06 -20.05
C ARG A 43 16.60 -7.53 -19.02
N CYS A 44 16.86 -7.75 -17.72
CA CYS A 44 16.03 -7.17 -16.65
C CYS A 44 15.93 -5.64 -16.76
N SER A 45 17.06 -4.98 -17.03
CA SER A 45 17.11 -3.52 -17.05
C SER A 45 16.41 -2.93 -18.27
N VAL A 46 16.51 -3.58 -19.43
CA VAL A 46 15.75 -3.20 -20.65
C VAL A 46 14.24 -3.29 -20.40
N GLU A 47 13.77 -4.34 -19.73
CA GLU A 47 12.36 -4.46 -19.36
C GLU A 47 11.92 -3.37 -18.37
N ILE A 48 12.78 -2.99 -17.42
CA ILE A 48 12.53 -1.84 -16.53
C ILE A 48 12.39 -0.54 -17.35
N GLU A 49 13.25 -0.32 -18.35
CA GLU A 49 13.12 0.87 -19.22
C GLU A 49 11.79 0.88 -19.97
N ALA A 50 11.37 -0.25 -20.53
CA ALA A 50 10.14 -0.37 -21.30
C ALA A 50 8.90 -0.19 -20.42
N ILE A 51 8.78 -0.98 -19.34
CA ILE A 51 7.61 -0.95 -18.46
C ILE A 51 7.46 0.40 -17.74
N SER A 52 8.56 1.07 -17.39
CA SER A 52 8.49 2.39 -16.75
C SER A 52 7.96 3.47 -17.69
N LYS A 53 8.31 3.42 -19.00
CA LYS A 53 7.74 4.32 -20.02
C LYS A 53 6.26 4.04 -20.24
N GLU A 54 5.87 2.77 -20.31
CA GLU A 54 4.46 2.40 -20.47
C GLU A 54 3.63 2.87 -19.26
N LEU A 55 4.09 2.56 -18.04
CA LEU A 55 3.47 3.04 -16.81
C LEU A 55 3.38 4.57 -16.76
N TYR A 56 4.42 5.27 -17.23
CA TYR A 56 4.42 6.72 -17.32
C TYR A 56 3.25 7.23 -18.17
N PHE A 57 3.10 6.72 -19.40
CA PHE A 57 2.01 7.13 -20.28
C PHE A 57 0.62 6.74 -19.74
N GLN A 58 0.46 5.51 -19.24
CA GLN A 58 -0.81 5.03 -18.65
C GLN A 58 -1.27 5.88 -17.47
N ASN A 59 -0.35 6.57 -16.79
CA ASN A 59 -0.65 7.37 -15.62
C ASN A 59 -0.68 8.88 -15.90
N GLY A 60 -0.76 9.29 -17.17
CA GLY A 60 -0.91 10.69 -17.58
C GLY A 60 0.40 11.40 -17.96
N GLY A 61 1.49 10.66 -18.11
CA GLY A 61 2.73 11.18 -18.68
C GLY A 61 2.57 11.59 -20.14
N THR A 62 3.28 12.64 -20.55
CA THR A 62 3.22 13.18 -21.92
C THR A 62 4.55 13.06 -22.63
N THR A 63 4.53 13.05 -23.95
CA THR A 63 5.77 13.19 -24.72
C THR A 63 6.41 14.54 -24.43
N LYS A 64 7.75 14.58 -24.47
CA LYS A 64 8.47 15.83 -24.25
C LYS A 64 8.34 16.74 -25.47
N GLU A 65 8.18 18.03 -25.21
CA GLU A 65 8.29 19.07 -26.23
C GLU A 65 9.73 19.15 -26.77
N ASN A 66 9.90 19.68 -27.98
CA ASN A 66 11.20 19.98 -28.60
C ASN A 66 12.09 18.75 -28.89
N ASN A 67 11.52 17.58 -29.20
CA ASN A 67 12.25 16.37 -29.62
C ASN A 67 13.32 15.85 -28.63
N ARG A 68 13.26 16.24 -27.35
CA ARG A 68 14.14 15.65 -26.33
C ARG A 68 13.78 14.16 -26.13
N PRO A 69 14.78 13.25 -26.04
CA PRO A 69 14.52 11.85 -25.72
C PRO A 69 13.89 11.70 -24.32
N LEU A 70 12.87 10.85 -24.22
CA LEU A 70 12.22 10.49 -22.96
C LEU A 70 13.09 9.49 -22.19
N PHE A 71 13.63 9.92 -21.05
CA PHE A 71 14.47 9.07 -20.22
C PHE A 71 13.63 8.25 -19.23
N PHE A 72 13.81 6.93 -19.26
CA PHE A 72 13.05 6.01 -18.41
C PHE A 72 13.28 6.29 -16.91
N ASP A 73 14.46 6.78 -16.53
CA ASP A 73 14.80 7.01 -15.13
C ASP A 73 14.35 8.38 -14.64
N GLU A 74 14.88 9.46 -15.22
CA GLU A 74 14.62 10.81 -14.75
C GLU A 74 13.18 11.25 -15.02
N ASP A 75 12.66 10.96 -16.21
CA ASP A 75 11.32 11.39 -16.61
C ASP A 75 10.26 10.39 -16.11
N CYS A 76 10.39 9.11 -16.50
CA CYS A 76 9.35 8.12 -16.21
C CYS A 76 9.36 7.67 -14.74
N LEU A 77 10.46 7.08 -14.24
CA LEU A 77 10.55 6.71 -12.82
C LEU A 77 10.50 7.94 -11.90
N GLY A 78 10.94 9.12 -12.36
CA GLY A 78 10.78 10.37 -11.62
C GLY A 78 9.32 10.78 -11.43
N PHE A 79 8.48 10.61 -12.46
CA PHE A 79 7.04 10.80 -12.37
C PHE A 79 6.36 9.76 -11.47
N LEU A 80 6.67 8.47 -11.66
CA LEU A 80 6.07 7.38 -10.89
C LEU A 80 6.49 7.43 -9.42
N GLU A 81 7.72 7.86 -9.11
CA GLU A 81 8.17 8.10 -7.74
C GLU A 81 7.29 9.12 -7.02
N LYS A 82 6.97 10.26 -7.65
CA LYS A 82 6.10 11.27 -7.05
C LYS A 82 4.69 10.73 -6.81
N LYS A 83 4.21 9.88 -7.72
CA LYS A 83 2.87 9.30 -7.68
C LYS A 83 2.73 8.24 -6.59
N TRP A 84 3.74 7.37 -6.40
CA TRP A 84 3.58 6.15 -5.59
C TRP A 84 4.62 5.95 -4.48
N ASP A 85 5.58 6.88 -4.31
CA ASP A 85 6.72 6.75 -3.40
C ASP A 85 7.46 5.40 -3.56
N LEU A 86 7.73 5.01 -4.82
CA LEU A 86 8.32 3.72 -5.18
C LEU A 86 9.65 3.44 -4.46
N SER A 87 10.44 4.48 -4.17
CA SER A 87 11.71 4.37 -3.47
C SER A 87 11.58 3.85 -2.03
N LYS A 88 10.40 3.97 -1.42
CA LYS A 88 10.12 3.51 -0.05
C LYS A 88 9.73 2.03 0.01
N LYS A 89 9.16 1.51 -1.08
CA LYS A 89 8.62 0.14 -1.19
C LYS A 89 9.71 -0.91 -1.00
N LYS A 90 9.42 -1.91 -0.16
CA LYS A 90 10.34 -3.01 0.13
C LYS A 90 9.87 -4.32 -0.52
N VAL A 91 10.84 -5.04 -1.06
CA VAL A 91 10.70 -6.45 -1.42
C VAL A 91 11.44 -7.31 -0.41
N ILE A 92 10.96 -8.53 -0.23
CA ILE A 92 11.51 -9.55 0.66
C ILE A 92 11.96 -10.71 -0.21
N VAL A 93 13.20 -11.17 -0.05
CA VAL A 93 13.66 -12.42 -0.68
C VAL A 93 12.98 -13.59 0.03
N SER A 94 12.23 -14.39 -0.73
CA SER A 94 11.43 -15.51 -0.22
C SER A 94 11.75 -16.85 -0.91
N SER A 95 12.64 -16.87 -1.91
CA SER A 95 13.03 -18.11 -2.59
C SER A 95 13.64 -19.12 -1.61
N SER A 96 13.21 -20.37 -1.70
CA SER A 96 13.73 -21.46 -0.86
C SER A 96 15.21 -21.77 -1.09
N ASN A 97 15.74 -21.43 -2.27
CA ASN A 97 17.11 -21.73 -2.66
C ASN A 97 18.07 -20.55 -2.43
N PHE A 98 17.62 -19.49 -1.76
CA PHE A 98 18.40 -18.29 -1.48
C PHE A 98 18.67 -18.20 0.03
N PHE A 99 19.94 -18.20 0.42
CA PHE A 99 20.41 -18.40 1.80
C PHE A 99 21.01 -17.13 2.41
N PHE A 100 20.39 -15.98 2.15
CA PHE A 100 20.83 -14.72 2.75
C PHE A 100 20.49 -14.64 4.24
N THR A 101 21.46 -14.26 5.07
CA THR A 101 21.31 -14.07 6.52
C THR A 101 21.27 -12.59 6.90
N LYS A 102 21.98 -11.72 6.15
CA LYS A 102 22.03 -10.29 6.44
C LYS A 102 20.66 -9.62 6.15
N PRO A 103 20.09 -8.85 7.08
CA PRO A 103 18.78 -8.21 6.88
C PRO A 103 18.68 -7.36 5.61
N ASN A 104 19.74 -6.62 5.26
CA ASN A 104 19.76 -5.75 4.08
C ASN A 104 19.80 -6.51 2.73
N ASN A 105 20.13 -7.80 2.76
CA ASN A 105 20.11 -8.67 1.58
C ASN A 105 18.81 -9.45 1.47
N ARG A 106 18.14 -9.70 2.61
CA ARG A 106 16.81 -10.32 2.67
C ARG A 106 15.68 -9.33 2.37
N VAL A 107 15.82 -8.07 2.79
CA VAL A 107 14.78 -7.05 2.62
C VAL A 107 15.41 -5.76 2.12
N PHE A 108 15.00 -5.29 0.94
CA PHE A 108 15.59 -4.11 0.32
C PHE A 108 14.58 -3.29 -0.49
N ARG A 109 14.99 -2.06 -0.83
CA ARG A 109 14.22 -1.09 -1.62
C ARG A 109 14.77 -1.04 -3.03
N PRO A 110 14.22 -1.80 -4.00
CA PRO A 110 14.86 -1.99 -5.31
C PRO A 110 14.84 -0.71 -6.17
N LEU A 111 13.83 0.14 -5.97
CA LEU A 111 13.65 1.40 -6.70
C LEU A 111 14.26 2.61 -5.96
N ASN A 112 14.95 2.40 -4.84
CA ASN A 112 15.63 3.48 -4.13
C ASN A 112 16.66 4.18 -5.04
N LYS A 113 16.49 5.49 -5.24
CA LYS A 113 17.28 6.34 -6.15
C LYS A 113 17.27 5.87 -7.62
N ALA A 114 16.30 5.06 -8.05
CA ALA A 114 16.21 4.61 -9.44
C ALA A 114 15.91 5.77 -10.40
N ASN A 115 15.23 6.82 -9.92
CA ASN A 115 14.95 8.06 -10.64
C ASN A 115 16.12 9.07 -10.66
N LYS A 116 17.27 8.77 -10.03
CA LYS A 116 18.44 9.67 -9.97
C LYS A 116 19.53 9.25 -10.93
N ARG A 117 20.21 10.19 -11.60
CA ARG A 117 21.30 9.90 -12.56
C ARG A 117 22.69 9.96 -11.93
N GLY A 118 23.68 9.49 -12.68
CA GLY A 118 25.10 9.54 -12.29
C GLY A 118 25.41 8.73 -11.03
N THR A 119 26.34 9.25 -10.23
CA THR A 119 26.84 8.59 -9.00
C THR A 119 25.77 8.46 -7.91
N SER A 120 24.75 9.33 -7.95
CA SER A 120 23.60 9.31 -7.04
C SER A 120 22.53 8.27 -7.40
N GLY A 121 22.60 7.65 -8.58
CA GLY A 121 21.64 6.65 -9.04
C GLY A 121 21.74 5.31 -8.33
N SER A 122 20.68 4.50 -8.45
CA SER A 122 20.66 3.13 -7.91
C SER A 122 21.85 2.30 -8.44
N LYS A 123 22.40 1.42 -7.58
CA LYS A 123 23.58 0.61 -7.91
C LYS A 123 23.36 -0.26 -9.15
N TRP A 124 22.22 -0.96 -9.22
CA TRP A 124 21.89 -1.84 -10.34
C TRP A 124 21.81 -1.08 -11.66
N LYS A 125 21.28 0.15 -11.66
CA LYS A 125 21.18 0.97 -12.87
C LYS A 125 22.56 1.43 -13.34
N ARG A 126 23.42 1.85 -12.40
CA ARG A 126 24.82 2.21 -12.70
C ARG A 126 25.58 1.02 -13.28
N ALA A 127 25.38 -0.16 -12.71
CA ALA A 127 25.97 -1.40 -13.21
C ALA A 127 25.46 -1.74 -14.62
N TYR A 128 24.17 -1.68 -14.85
CA TYR A 128 23.57 -1.88 -16.18
C TYR A 128 24.18 -0.93 -17.22
N GLN A 129 24.25 0.36 -16.95
CA GLN A 129 24.84 1.33 -17.90
C GLN A 129 26.32 1.03 -18.16
N ALA A 130 27.10 0.68 -17.15
CA ALA A 130 28.51 0.33 -17.30
C ALA A 130 28.70 -0.93 -18.16
N VAL A 131 27.95 -2.00 -17.88
CA VAL A 131 28.03 -3.27 -18.62
C VAL A 131 27.51 -3.12 -20.06
N LYS A 132 26.49 -2.27 -20.28
CA LYS A 132 25.93 -1.99 -21.61
C LYS A 132 26.93 -1.26 -22.52
N HIS A 133 27.67 -0.29 -21.98
CA HIS A 133 28.57 0.55 -22.79
C HIS A 133 30.00 0.01 -22.89
N ASN A 134 30.51 -0.66 -21.84
CA ASN A 134 31.86 -1.22 -21.85
C ASN A 134 31.93 -2.52 -21.03
N ARG A 135 31.37 -3.60 -21.58
CA ARG A 135 31.27 -4.91 -20.92
C ARG A 135 32.63 -5.47 -20.50
N THR A 136 33.64 -5.35 -21.35
CA THR A 136 34.97 -5.96 -21.15
C THR A 136 35.63 -5.44 -19.86
N GLU A 137 35.49 -4.15 -19.58
CA GLU A 137 36.08 -3.51 -18.39
C GLU A 137 35.17 -3.51 -17.16
N ASN A 138 33.90 -3.90 -17.31
CA ASN A 138 32.88 -3.73 -16.25
C ASN A 138 32.10 -5.02 -15.96
N LEU A 139 32.60 -6.18 -16.40
CA LEU A 139 31.92 -7.46 -16.22
C LEU A 139 31.61 -7.75 -14.75
N GLU A 140 32.49 -7.35 -13.84
CA GLU A 140 32.35 -7.49 -12.39
C GLU A 140 31.15 -6.72 -11.81
N LYS A 141 30.65 -5.70 -12.52
CA LYS A 141 29.43 -4.98 -12.14
C LYS A 141 28.18 -5.77 -12.50
N GLY A 142 28.25 -6.66 -13.48
CA GLY A 142 27.23 -7.65 -13.78
C GLY A 142 27.27 -8.83 -12.81
N ASN A 143 27.04 -8.52 -11.53
CA ASN A 143 27.08 -9.46 -10.41
C ASN A 143 25.68 -9.75 -9.83
N LEU A 144 25.61 -10.75 -8.93
CA LEU A 144 24.37 -11.19 -8.30
C LEU A 144 23.67 -10.07 -7.51
N GLU A 145 24.40 -9.22 -6.78
CA GLU A 145 23.81 -8.09 -6.02
C GLU A 145 23.02 -7.16 -6.96
N ASN A 146 23.62 -6.75 -8.08
CA ASN A 146 22.98 -5.84 -9.02
C ASN A 146 21.86 -6.53 -9.78
N LEU A 147 22.01 -7.80 -10.15
CA LEU A 147 20.96 -8.59 -10.80
C LEU A 147 19.72 -8.71 -9.90
N LEU A 148 19.87 -9.12 -8.65
CA LEU A 148 18.74 -9.27 -7.72
C LEU A 148 18.03 -7.95 -7.45
N LYS A 149 18.79 -6.85 -7.36
CA LYS A 149 18.21 -5.50 -7.18
C LYS A 149 17.45 -5.02 -8.41
N ALA A 150 17.96 -5.28 -9.62
CA ALA A 150 17.23 -5.00 -10.86
C ALA A 150 15.98 -5.88 -10.95
N MET A 151 16.09 -7.17 -10.67
CA MET A 151 14.95 -8.09 -10.72
C MET A 151 13.85 -7.70 -9.73
N GLY A 152 14.20 -7.29 -8.51
CA GLY A 152 13.25 -6.75 -7.55
C GLY A 152 12.58 -5.45 -8.02
N ALA A 153 13.29 -4.62 -8.80
CA ALA A 153 12.71 -3.39 -9.38
C ALA A 153 11.73 -3.74 -10.48
N LEU A 154 12.08 -4.67 -11.37
CA LEU A 154 11.19 -5.18 -12.41
C LEU A 154 9.95 -5.84 -11.82
N PHE A 155 10.11 -6.62 -10.74
CA PHE A 155 9.00 -7.22 -10.01
C PHE A 155 8.02 -6.17 -9.52
N LEU A 156 8.49 -5.16 -8.78
CA LEU A 156 7.62 -4.09 -8.28
C LEU A 156 6.90 -3.38 -9.43
N LEU A 157 7.61 -2.97 -10.48
CA LEU A 157 6.97 -2.28 -11.60
C LEU A 157 5.91 -3.14 -12.29
N ASN A 158 6.12 -4.45 -12.38
CA ASN A 158 5.12 -5.38 -12.90
C ASN A 158 3.85 -5.43 -12.03
N LEU A 159 3.99 -5.42 -10.70
CA LEU A 159 2.84 -5.36 -9.80
C LEU A 159 2.04 -4.08 -10.04
N TYR A 160 2.72 -2.93 -10.14
CA TYR A 160 2.09 -1.64 -10.44
C TYR A 160 1.46 -1.57 -11.84
N TYR A 161 2.00 -2.30 -12.81
CA TYR A 161 1.46 -2.40 -14.16
C TYR A 161 0.20 -3.28 -14.23
N ARG A 162 0.20 -4.40 -13.50
CA ARG A 162 -0.95 -5.30 -13.42
C ARG A 162 -2.11 -4.68 -12.66
N ASP A 163 -1.82 -3.93 -11.60
CA ASP A 163 -2.80 -3.25 -10.76
C ASP A 163 -3.90 -4.19 -10.25
N ASP A 164 -3.52 -5.43 -9.91
CA ASP A 164 -4.46 -6.44 -9.48
C ASP A 164 -5.14 -6.03 -8.16
N THR A 165 -6.44 -6.26 -8.10
CA THR A 165 -7.23 -6.23 -6.87
C THR A 165 -7.56 -7.66 -6.46
N PHE A 166 -7.35 -7.97 -5.18
CA PHE A 166 -7.60 -9.30 -4.63
C PHE A 166 -8.84 -9.27 -3.75
N GLU A 167 -9.88 -10.03 -4.09
CA GLU A 167 -11.05 -10.19 -3.24
C GLU A 167 -10.71 -11.10 -2.05
N LEU A 168 -10.69 -10.55 -0.84
CA LEU A 168 -10.32 -11.28 0.37
C LEU A 168 -11.53 -11.68 1.22
N LYS A 169 -12.72 -11.12 0.91
CA LYS A 169 -13.96 -11.37 1.66
C LYS A 169 -13.72 -11.09 3.15
N LYS A 170 -13.90 -12.08 4.02
CA LYS A 170 -13.70 -11.93 5.47
C LYS A 170 -12.25 -11.85 5.91
N ASN A 171 -11.32 -12.07 4.99
CA ASN A 171 -9.93 -12.28 5.31
C ASN A 171 -9.14 -10.97 5.32
N ASN A 172 -8.51 -10.66 6.45
CA ASN A 172 -7.65 -9.50 6.63
C ASN A 172 -6.19 -9.94 6.83
N ASN A 173 -5.71 -10.83 5.96
CA ASN A 173 -4.35 -11.34 5.96
C ASN A 173 -3.61 -11.00 4.66
N ALA A 174 -2.37 -11.46 4.56
CA ALA A 174 -1.46 -11.12 3.47
C ALA A 174 -1.20 -12.29 2.51
N ASP A 175 -1.89 -13.43 2.67
CA ASP A 175 -1.55 -14.70 2.02
C ASP A 175 -1.62 -14.59 0.49
N PHE A 176 -2.48 -13.71 -0.03
CA PHE A 176 -2.58 -13.45 -1.48
C PHE A 176 -1.26 -12.98 -2.11
N ALA A 177 -0.38 -12.35 -1.33
CA ALA A 177 0.89 -11.84 -1.81
C ALA A 177 1.99 -12.91 -1.88
N GLU A 178 1.82 -14.05 -1.20
CA GLU A 178 2.87 -15.07 -1.06
C GLU A 178 3.19 -15.77 -2.39
N ASN A 179 2.22 -15.86 -3.31
CA ASN A 179 2.34 -16.62 -4.56
C ASN A 179 2.59 -15.74 -5.80
N LEU A 180 2.93 -14.46 -5.62
CA LEU A 180 3.16 -13.56 -6.76
C LEU A 180 4.48 -13.88 -7.49
N SER A 181 5.52 -14.28 -6.76
CA SER A 181 6.87 -14.52 -7.29
C SER A 181 7.56 -15.68 -6.58
N ASN A 182 8.38 -16.43 -7.31
CA ASN A 182 9.21 -17.53 -6.79
C ASN A 182 10.52 -17.01 -6.15
N ILE A 183 10.83 -15.73 -6.32
CA ILE A 183 12.04 -15.09 -5.77
C ILE A 183 11.68 -14.12 -4.65
N PHE A 184 10.61 -13.35 -4.81
CA PHE A 184 10.26 -12.23 -3.96
C PHE A 184 8.87 -12.33 -3.36
N ASN A 185 8.73 -11.80 -2.15
CA ASN A 185 7.48 -11.42 -1.54
C ASN A 185 7.48 -9.89 -1.29
N VAL A 186 6.35 -9.33 -0.89
CA VAL A 186 6.17 -7.92 -0.61
C VAL A 186 5.59 -7.70 0.77
N LYS A 187 5.85 -6.51 1.35
CA LYS A 187 5.14 -6.09 2.55
C LYS A 187 3.69 -5.75 2.21
N VAL A 188 2.75 -6.27 3.00
CA VAL A 188 1.31 -5.96 2.92
C VAL A 188 0.87 -5.29 4.22
N HIS A 189 0.17 -4.17 4.11
CA HIS A 189 -0.42 -3.50 5.26
C HIS A 189 -1.84 -4.01 5.52
N THR A 190 -2.02 -4.89 6.50
CA THR A 190 -3.35 -5.38 6.90
C THR A 190 -4.19 -4.28 7.54
N TRP A 191 -5.51 -4.28 7.32
CA TRP A 191 -6.44 -3.33 7.94
C TRP A 191 -6.38 -3.44 9.47
N ARG A 192 -6.46 -2.31 10.17
CA ARG A 192 -6.40 -2.24 11.65
C ARG A 192 -7.51 -1.42 12.28
N GLY A 193 -8.44 -0.94 11.47
CA GLY A 193 -9.42 0.03 11.89
C GLY A 193 -9.40 1.26 11.01
N ASP A 194 -10.41 2.07 11.22
CA ASP A 194 -10.55 3.39 10.66
C ASP A 194 -10.25 4.43 11.75
N ASP A 195 -9.86 5.63 11.34
CA ASP A 195 -9.70 6.76 12.24
C ASP A 195 -10.41 8.00 11.70
N ARG A 196 -10.21 9.12 12.38
CA ARG A 196 -10.82 10.42 12.05
C ARG A 196 -10.04 11.20 10.98
N ARG A 197 -8.99 10.63 10.38
CA ARG A 197 -8.25 11.27 9.30
C ARG A 197 -9.06 11.21 8.01
N GLU A 198 -8.65 12.02 7.05
CA GLU A 198 -9.32 12.21 5.75
C GLU A 198 -9.51 10.90 4.96
N ASP A 199 -8.59 9.96 5.09
CA ASP A 199 -8.64 8.65 4.45
C ASP A 199 -9.29 7.56 5.31
N SER A 200 -9.66 7.87 6.56
CA SER A 200 -10.36 7.00 7.50
C SER A 200 -9.75 5.59 7.53
N TYR A 201 -8.43 5.50 7.70
CA TYR A 201 -7.66 4.25 7.68
C TYR A 201 -6.43 4.35 8.59
N VAL A 202 -6.29 3.41 9.53
CA VAL A 202 -5.17 3.41 10.46
C VAL A 202 -3.89 2.91 9.80
N LYS A 203 -2.93 3.81 9.60
CA LYS A 203 -1.59 3.51 9.05
C LYS A 203 -0.58 3.23 10.17
N LYS A 204 0.18 2.13 10.05
CA LYS A 204 1.37 1.84 10.89
C LYS A 204 2.62 2.54 10.37
N ASP A 205 3.67 2.56 11.19
CA ASP A 205 4.97 3.18 10.86
C ASP A 205 5.60 2.62 9.57
N ASP A 206 5.33 1.36 9.23
CA ASP A 206 5.87 0.73 8.02
C ASP A 206 4.93 0.81 6.80
N PHE A 207 3.83 1.56 6.89
CA PHE A 207 2.83 1.69 5.81
C PHE A 207 3.45 2.09 4.47
N GLU A 208 4.39 3.03 4.47
CA GLU A 208 5.02 3.51 3.25
C GLU A 208 5.91 2.44 2.59
N GLU A 209 6.39 1.47 3.37
CA GLU A 209 7.20 0.35 2.88
C GLU A 209 6.35 -0.75 2.22
N CYS A 210 5.06 -0.80 2.52
CA CYS A 210 4.12 -1.78 1.99
C CYS A 210 3.76 -1.50 0.52
N VAL A 211 3.76 -2.56 -0.28
CA VAL A 211 3.39 -2.54 -1.71
C VAL A 211 1.89 -2.69 -1.87
N TYR A 212 1.26 -3.53 -1.05
CA TYR A 212 -0.19 -3.68 -0.98
C TYR A 212 -0.70 -3.21 0.38
N LEU A 213 -1.98 -2.88 0.43
CA LEU A 213 -2.75 -2.71 1.65
C LEU A 213 -4.03 -3.54 1.54
N VAL A 214 -4.52 -3.99 2.70
CA VAL A 214 -5.86 -4.55 2.83
C VAL A 214 -6.77 -3.47 3.37
N LYS A 215 -7.91 -3.27 2.74
CA LYS A 215 -8.96 -2.32 3.15
C LYS A 215 -10.32 -2.95 2.94
N TRP A 216 -11.37 -2.32 3.47
CA TRP A 216 -12.72 -2.70 3.05
C TRP A 216 -12.94 -2.38 1.57
N THR A 217 -13.83 -3.15 0.94
CA THR A 217 -14.36 -2.76 -0.37
C THR A 217 -15.01 -1.38 -0.25
N ASN A 218 -14.97 -0.59 -1.32
CA ASN A 218 -15.61 0.74 -1.31
C ASN A 218 -17.12 0.63 -1.04
N ASP A 219 -17.77 -0.42 -1.55
CA ASP A 219 -19.18 -0.70 -1.29
C ASP A 219 -19.44 -0.96 0.20
N TYR A 220 -18.67 -1.86 0.83
CA TYR A 220 -18.82 -2.13 2.26
C TYR A 220 -18.55 -0.90 3.11
N LYS A 221 -17.50 -0.12 2.79
CA LYS A 221 -17.20 1.14 3.47
C LYS A 221 -18.37 2.13 3.37
N SER A 222 -18.96 2.28 2.19
CA SER A 222 -20.11 3.17 1.96
C SER A 222 -21.34 2.73 2.77
N LYS A 223 -21.66 1.43 2.76
CA LYS A 223 -22.73 0.84 3.58
C LYS A 223 -22.49 1.05 5.06
N MET A 224 -21.26 0.85 5.53
CA MET A 224 -20.89 1.04 6.94
C MET A 224 -20.97 2.51 7.38
N ASN A 225 -20.58 3.44 6.51
CA ASN A 225 -20.74 4.88 6.76
C ASN A 225 -22.22 5.25 6.88
N THR A 226 -23.06 4.75 5.97
CA THR A 226 -24.51 4.97 5.98
C THR A 226 -25.14 4.39 7.26
N PHE A 227 -24.76 3.18 7.62
CA PHE A 227 -25.19 2.53 8.87
C PHE A 227 -24.79 3.35 10.09
N SER A 228 -23.55 3.84 10.15
CA SER A 228 -23.05 4.64 11.27
C SER A 228 -23.81 5.96 11.41
N ILE A 229 -24.18 6.60 10.31
CA ILE A 229 -24.98 7.84 10.32
C ILE A 229 -26.38 7.55 10.90
N GLU A 230 -27.05 6.50 10.42
CA GLU A 230 -28.39 6.16 10.88
C GLU A 230 -28.40 5.69 12.35
N GLN A 231 -27.43 4.88 12.74
CA GLN A 231 -27.25 4.47 14.14
C GLN A 231 -27.05 5.69 15.04
N ASN A 232 -26.19 6.62 14.65
CA ASN A 232 -25.94 7.84 15.44
C ASN A 232 -27.19 8.69 15.59
N LYS A 233 -28.05 8.78 14.57
CA LYS A 233 -29.33 9.49 14.66
C LYS A 233 -30.20 8.91 15.79
N HIS A 234 -30.45 7.61 15.77
CA HIS A 234 -31.23 6.93 16.81
C HIS A 234 -30.57 7.00 18.19
N LEU A 235 -29.24 6.90 18.23
CA LEU A 235 -28.48 6.98 19.47
C LEU A 235 -28.60 8.37 20.11
N TYR A 236 -28.45 9.45 19.33
CA TYR A 236 -28.60 10.81 19.85
C TYR A 236 -30.02 11.09 20.33
N GLU A 237 -31.04 10.59 19.63
CA GLU A 237 -32.42 10.69 20.09
C GLU A 237 -32.60 10.07 21.49
N LEU A 238 -31.99 8.91 21.76
CA LEU A 238 -32.03 8.26 23.08
C LEU A 238 -31.24 9.04 24.13
N ILE A 239 -30.02 9.46 23.80
CA ILE A 239 -29.13 10.19 24.71
C ILE A 239 -29.78 11.50 25.17
N PHE A 240 -30.30 12.32 24.26
CA PHE A 240 -30.83 13.64 24.62
C PHE A 240 -32.24 13.59 25.25
N LYS A 241 -32.95 12.46 25.12
CA LYS A 241 -34.18 12.18 25.89
C LYS A 241 -33.91 11.57 27.27
N HIS A 242 -32.67 11.20 27.58
CA HIS A 242 -32.35 10.57 28.84
C HIS A 242 -32.53 11.54 30.02
N PRO A 243 -33.24 11.17 31.11
CA PRO A 243 -33.58 12.10 32.19
C PRO A 243 -32.39 12.84 32.81
N LYS A 244 -31.25 12.16 33.01
CA LYS A 244 -30.02 12.77 33.55
C LYS A 244 -29.48 13.86 32.63
N ILE A 245 -29.54 13.66 31.32
CA ILE A 245 -29.02 14.60 30.32
C ILE A 245 -30.00 15.75 30.16
N SER A 246 -31.29 15.47 30.00
CA SER A 246 -32.30 16.52 29.88
C SER A 246 -32.34 17.42 31.12
N SER A 247 -32.22 16.86 32.32
CA SER A 247 -32.13 17.64 33.56
C SER A 247 -30.87 18.49 33.61
N TYR A 248 -29.71 17.95 33.22
CA TYR A 248 -28.47 18.72 33.16
C TYR A 248 -28.56 19.91 32.19
N ILE A 249 -29.10 19.68 30.99
CA ILE A 249 -29.30 20.72 29.97
C ILE A 249 -30.22 21.81 30.52
N ASN A 250 -31.38 21.45 31.08
CA ASN A 250 -32.34 22.41 31.60
C ASN A 250 -31.80 23.24 32.77
N ASN A 251 -30.99 22.64 33.64
CA ASN A 251 -30.49 23.32 34.84
C ASN A 251 -29.25 24.16 34.60
N ASN A 252 -28.41 23.81 33.60
CA ASN A 252 -27.09 24.43 33.42
C ASN A 252 -26.95 25.18 32.09
N LEU A 253 -27.66 24.75 31.04
CA LEU A 253 -27.49 25.23 29.67
C LEU A 253 -28.69 26.01 29.14
N ILE A 254 -29.76 26.16 29.93
CA ILE A 254 -30.91 27.01 29.63
C ILE A 254 -30.95 28.16 30.63
N GLU A 255 -31.14 29.37 30.13
CA GLU A 255 -31.33 30.59 30.91
C GLU A 255 -32.48 31.38 30.29
N GLU A 256 -33.45 31.78 31.11
CA GLU A 256 -34.68 32.49 30.66
C GLU A 256 -35.42 31.78 29.50
N GLY A 257 -35.43 30.45 29.50
CA GLY A 257 -36.05 29.65 28.45
C GLY A 257 -35.28 29.61 27.12
N LYS A 258 -34.08 30.19 27.05
CA LYS A 258 -33.20 30.15 25.88
C LYS A 258 -31.96 29.30 26.15
N ILE A 259 -31.51 28.59 25.11
CA ILE A 259 -30.29 27.79 25.19
C ILE A 259 -29.04 28.67 25.11
N LYS A 260 -28.07 28.43 26.00
CA LYS A 260 -26.75 29.05 25.96
C LYS A 260 -25.94 28.44 24.82
N GLN A 261 -26.10 28.97 23.60
CA GLN A 261 -25.59 28.36 22.36
C GLN A 261 -24.09 28.00 22.42
N ALA A 262 -23.23 28.90 22.91
CA ALA A 262 -21.79 28.66 22.99
C ALA A 262 -21.42 27.55 23.98
N GLU A 263 -22.12 27.48 25.11
CA GLU A 263 -21.90 26.44 26.13
C GLU A 263 -22.46 25.10 25.68
N PHE A 264 -23.64 25.09 25.06
CA PHE A 264 -24.23 23.91 24.46
C PHE A 264 -23.36 23.35 23.34
N ALA A 265 -22.83 24.20 22.45
CA ALA A 265 -21.90 23.79 21.42
C ALA A 265 -20.66 23.11 22.02
N LYS A 266 -20.05 23.70 23.06
CA LYS A 266 -18.92 23.09 23.79
C LYS A 266 -19.30 21.76 24.45
N PHE A 267 -20.49 21.67 25.04
CA PHE A 267 -21.01 20.45 25.66
C PHE A 267 -21.12 19.30 24.64
N ILE A 268 -21.61 19.59 23.43
CA ILE A 268 -21.69 18.64 22.32
C ILE A 268 -20.30 18.27 21.79
N GLU A 269 -19.46 19.27 21.50
CA GLU A 269 -18.13 19.09 20.91
C GLU A 269 -17.22 18.24 21.82
N LYS A 270 -17.21 18.54 23.12
CA LYS A 270 -16.45 17.80 24.14
C LYS A 270 -17.14 16.50 24.58
N ARG A 271 -18.33 16.21 24.04
CA ARG A 271 -19.15 15.04 24.36
C ARG A 271 -19.38 14.84 25.85
N GLU A 272 -19.63 15.93 26.57
CA GLU A 272 -19.72 15.89 28.04
C GLU A 272 -20.93 15.09 28.53
N TYR A 273 -21.95 14.92 27.70
CA TYR A 273 -23.09 14.05 27.97
C TYR A 273 -22.69 12.60 28.28
N PHE A 274 -21.56 12.09 27.78
CA PHE A 274 -21.09 10.75 28.16
C PHE A 274 -20.64 10.65 29.62
N LYS A 275 -20.25 11.76 30.26
CA LYS A 275 -19.90 11.77 31.69
C LYS A 275 -21.13 11.63 32.59
N LEU A 276 -22.32 11.87 32.05
CA LEU A 276 -23.58 11.83 32.79
C LEU A 276 -24.27 10.45 32.76
N LEU A 277 -23.71 9.50 31.99
CA LEU A 277 -24.27 8.16 31.79
C LEU A 277 -23.30 7.08 32.32
N ASP A 278 -23.87 6.00 32.83
CA ASP A 278 -23.12 4.75 33.03
C ASP A 278 -22.88 4.10 31.66
N MET A 279 -21.61 4.02 31.25
CA MET A 279 -21.24 3.53 29.93
C MET A 279 -21.60 2.06 29.67
N LYS A 280 -21.71 1.24 30.74
CA LYS A 280 -22.06 -0.18 30.62
C LYS A 280 -23.55 -0.42 30.77
N LYS A 281 -24.18 0.21 31.77
CA LYS A 281 -25.58 -0.06 32.13
C LYS A 281 -26.59 0.77 31.34
N GLU A 282 -26.21 1.97 30.91
CA GLU A 282 -27.12 2.90 30.24
C GLU A 282 -26.74 3.06 28.75
N TYR A 283 -25.49 3.43 28.47
CA TYR A 283 -25.08 3.72 27.09
C TYR A 283 -25.04 2.48 26.19
N ALA A 284 -24.47 1.37 26.64
CA ALA A 284 -24.35 0.16 25.81
C ALA A 284 -25.72 -0.39 25.34
N PRO A 285 -26.77 -0.47 26.20
CA PRO A 285 -28.11 -0.79 25.73
C PRO A 285 -28.68 0.20 24.70
N MET A 286 -28.45 1.52 24.89
CA MET A 286 -28.88 2.52 23.91
C MET A 286 -28.20 2.32 22.55
N LEU A 287 -26.89 2.04 22.55
CA LEU A 287 -26.13 1.75 21.34
C LEU A 287 -26.65 0.50 20.64
N ASN A 288 -26.94 -0.57 21.39
CA ASN A 288 -27.51 -1.79 20.83
C ASN A 288 -28.89 -1.53 20.20
N PHE A 289 -29.77 -0.81 20.89
CA PHE A 289 -31.08 -0.44 20.36
C PHE A 289 -30.96 0.39 19.08
N ALA A 290 -30.11 1.42 19.09
CA ALA A 290 -29.85 2.27 17.92
C ALA A 290 -29.30 1.46 16.74
N SER A 291 -28.43 0.49 17.02
CA SER A 291 -27.90 -0.44 16.01
C SER A 291 -28.98 -1.30 15.39
N HIS A 292 -29.90 -1.84 16.20
CA HIS A 292 -31.04 -2.61 15.71
C HIS A 292 -31.94 -1.78 14.82
N LYS A 293 -32.24 -0.54 15.19
CA LYS A 293 -33.05 0.37 14.37
C LYS A 293 -32.40 0.72 13.04
N ALA A 294 -31.10 1.03 13.05
CA ALA A 294 -30.36 1.27 11.82
C ALA A 294 -30.33 0.03 10.90
N LYS A 295 -30.15 -1.16 11.48
CA LYS A 295 -30.18 -2.44 10.77
C LYS A 295 -31.54 -2.69 10.11
N GLU A 296 -32.63 -2.57 10.87
CA GLU A 296 -34.01 -2.75 10.36
C GLU A 296 -34.28 -1.81 9.18
N LYS A 297 -33.90 -0.54 9.31
CA LYS A 297 -34.16 0.47 8.30
C LYS A 297 -33.34 0.27 7.03
N LEU A 298 -32.07 -0.09 7.15
CA LEU A 298 -31.15 -0.19 6.02
C LEU A 298 -31.07 -1.60 5.42
N SER A 299 -31.69 -2.60 6.06
CA SER A 299 -31.51 -4.02 5.72
C SER A 299 -30.04 -4.43 5.63
N PHE A 300 -29.18 -3.77 6.41
CA PHE A 300 -27.74 -4.00 6.47
C PHE A 300 -27.36 -4.37 7.89
N ASP A 301 -26.70 -5.51 8.05
CA ASP A 301 -26.21 -5.96 9.34
C ASP A 301 -24.70 -5.76 9.42
N TRP A 302 -24.26 -4.93 10.36
CA TRP A 302 -22.84 -4.71 10.59
C TRP A 302 -22.11 -5.95 11.15
N PHE A 303 -22.87 -6.93 11.71
CA PHE A 303 -22.33 -8.24 12.10
C PHE A 303 -22.17 -9.19 10.91
N LEU A 304 -22.80 -8.91 9.76
CA LEU A 304 -22.57 -9.66 8.53
C LEU A 304 -21.20 -9.29 7.97
N PRO A 305 -20.52 -10.26 7.36
CA PRO A 305 -19.07 -10.27 7.30
C PRO A 305 -18.48 -9.05 6.60
N PHE A 306 -17.40 -8.53 7.20
CA PHE A 306 -16.52 -7.58 6.54
C PHE A 306 -16.14 -8.07 5.15
N GLU A 307 -16.17 -7.17 4.19
CA GLU A 307 -15.68 -7.42 2.83
C GLU A 307 -14.38 -6.66 2.66
N PHE A 308 -13.28 -7.40 2.61
CA PHE A 308 -11.93 -6.91 2.41
C PHE A 308 -11.46 -7.14 0.97
N GLU A 309 -10.61 -6.23 0.52
CA GLU A 309 -9.85 -6.35 -0.71
C GLU A 309 -8.37 -5.97 -0.47
N GLY A 310 -7.48 -6.65 -1.17
CA GLY A 310 -6.07 -6.32 -1.27
C GLY A 310 -5.83 -5.46 -2.51
N VAL A 311 -5.31 -4.24 -2.32
CA VAL A 311 -5.05 -3.28 -3.42
C VAL A 311 -3.66 -2.69 -3.30
N LEU A 312 -3.12 -2.19 -4.41
CA LEU A 312 -1.82 -1.53 -4.40
C LEU A 312 -1.82 -0.26 -3.53
N ASN A 313 -0.76 -0.09 -2.76
CA ASN A 313 -0.49 1.12 -2.02
C ASN A 313 0.12 2.19 -2.95
N LYS A 314 -0.75 3.03 -3.50
CA LYS A 314 -0.44 4.07 -4.50
C LYS A 314 -0.35 5.49 -3.94
N LYS A 315 -0.18 5.68 -2.62
CA LYS A 315 -0.14 7.03 -1.99
C LYS A 315 -1.37 7.91 -2.33
N GLN A 316 -2.49 7.27 -2.66
CA GLN A 316 -3.76 7.91 -2.99
C GLN A 316 -4.74 7.75 -1.82
N GLN A 317 -5.89 8.42 -1.90
CA GLN A 317 -6.98 8.20 -0.95
C GLN A 317 -7.40 6.73 -1.00
N ILE A 318 -7.58 6.13 0.17
CA ILE A 318 -7.79 4.68 0.30
C ILE A 318 -9.22 4.29 -0.09
N TYR A 319 -10.19 5.13 0.28
CA TYR A 319 -11.59 5.00 -0.09
C TYR A 319 -11.96 6.17 -1.00
N THR A 320 -12.77 5.89 -2.01
CA THR A 320 -13.33 6.88 -2.96
C THR A 320 -14.74 7.26 -2.59
#